data_AF-G6AE16-F1
#
_entry.id   AF-G6AE16-F1
#
_cell.length_a   1.000
_cell.length_b   1.000
_cell.length_c   1.000
_cell.angle_alpha   90.00
_cell.angle_beta   90.00
_cell.angle_gamma   90.00
#
_symmetry.space_group_name_H-M   'P 1'
#
loop_
_entity.id
_entity.type
_entity.pdbx_description
1 polymer ?
#
loop_
_entity_poly.entity_id
_entity_poly.type
_entity_poly.pdbx_seq_one_letter_code
_entity_poly.pdbx_strand_id
1 'polypeptide(L)' 'MELLGIVTNITNFGVFVDIGVHQDGLVHISQLSDRFVTDPTQVIRLHQHVRVCVVEVDMHRKRIGLSMKNIKQ' A
#
# COMPACT_ATOMS: atom_id res chain seq x y z
N MET A 1 -1.92 -6.92 11.36
CA MET A 1 -0.75 -6.26 11.99
C MET A 1 -0.47 -5.02 11.18
N GLU A 2 -0.60 -3.83 11.79
CA GLU A 2 -0.39 -2.54 11.12
C GLU A 2 1.09 -2.17 11.17
N LEU A 3 1.62 -1.70 10.04
CA LEU A 3 2.99 -1.26 9.84
C LEU A 3 2.99 0.18 9.36
N LEU A 4 4.04 0.92 9.73
CA LEU A 4 4.33 2.23 9.14
C LEU A 4 5.24 2.03 7.94
N GLY A 5 4.87 2.62 6.82
CA GLY A 5 5.68 2.62 5.62
C GLY A 5 5.71 3.98 4.92
N ILE A 6 6.63 4.13 3.98
CA ILE A 6 6.83 5.35 3.20
C ILE A 6 6.47 5.06 1.75
N VAL A 7 5.68 5.92 1.15
CA VAL A 7 5.32 5.79 -0.27
C VAL A 7 6.54 6.06 -1.12
N THR A 8 7.02 5.06 -1.83
CA THR A 8 8.18 5.17 -2.73
C THR A 8 7.74 5.45 -4.16
N ASN A 9 6.58 4.93 -4.57
CA ASN A 9 6.08 5.11 -5.93
C ASN A 9 4.55 5.08 -6.00
N ILE A 10 3.97 5.82 -6.94
CA ILE A 10 2.52 5.89 -7.18
C ILE A 10 2.26 5.56 -8.65
N THR A 11 1.34 4.64 -8.90
CA THR A 11 0.91 4.25 -10.24
C THR A 11 -0.62 4.34 -10.33
N ASN A 12 -1.17 4.32 -11.55
CA ASN A 12 -2.63 4.41 -11.74
C ASN A 12 -3.40 3.20 -11.17
N PHE A 13 -2.74 2.06 -10.94
CA PHE A 13 -3.37 0.85 -10.42
C PHE A 13 -3.04 0.59 -8.95
N GLY A 14 -2.14 1.37 -8.34
CA GLY A 14 -1.74 1.16 -6.95
C GLY A 14 -0.60 2.04 -6.48
N VAL A 15 -0.14 1.79 -5.26
CA VAL A 15 0.91 2.56 -4.59
C VAL A 15 1.91 1.59 -4.00
N PHE A 16 3.20 1.84 -4.24
CA PHE A 16 4.28 1.10 -3.62
C PHE A 16 4.70 1.79 -2.33
N VAL A 17 4.78 0.99 -1.27
CA VAL A 17 5.10 1.43 0.07
C VAL A 17 6.27 0.61 0.58
N ASP A 18 7.36 1.29 0.93
CA ASP A 18 8.47 0.70 1.65
C ASP A 18 8.11 0.60 3.13
N ILE A 19 8.16 -0.62 3.67
CA ILE A 19 7.87 -0.94 5.07
C ILE A 19 9.15 -1.33 5.83
N GLY A 20 10.33 -1.02 5.28
CA GLY A 20 11.63 -1.33 5.90
C GLY A 20 12.06 -2.79 5.74
N VAL A 21 11.53 -3.48 4.72
CA VAL A 21 11.96 -4.82 4.34
C VAL A 21 12.68 -4.74 3.00
N HIS A 22 13.37 -5.81 2.58
CA HIS A 22 14.12 -5.84 1.32
C HIS A 22 13.27 -5.62 0.04
N GLN A 23 11.95 -5.53 0.17
CA GLN A 23 11.01 -5.53 -0.95
C GLN A 23 9.83 -4.59 -0.68
N ASP A 24 9.52 -3.75 -1.67
CA ASP A 24 8.36 -2.87 -1.59
C ASP A 24 7.05 -3.65 -1.53
N GLY A 25 6.14 -3.21 -0.66
CA GLY A 25 4.77 -3.70 -0.66
C GLY A 25 3.89 -2.91 -1.62
N LEU A 26 2.93 -3.59 -2.24
CA LEU A 26 1.99 -2.98 -3.17
C LEU A 26 0.62 -2.84 -2.52
N VAL A 27 0.11 -1.61 -2.48
CA VAL A 27 -1.27 -1.29 -2.15
C VAL A 27 -2.06 -1.14 -3.46
N HIS A 28 -3.04 -2.00 -3.69
CA HIS A 28 -3.91 -1.87 -4.85
C HIS A 28 -4.80 -0.62 -4.74
N ILE A 29 -5.16 0.02 -5.87
CA ILE A 29 -6.01 1.23 -5.85
C ILE A 29 -7.34 1.01 -5.11
N SER A 30 -7.93 -0.19 -5.22
CA SER A 30 -9.16 -0.59 -4.50
C SER A 30 -8.97 -0.73 -2.99
N GLN A 31 -7.73 -0.82 -2.52
CA GLN A 31 -7.32 -0.96 -1.12
C GLN A 31 -6.78 0.35 -0.53
N LEU A 32 -6.74 1.44 -1.31
CA LEU A 32 -6.35 2.77 -0.84
C LEU A 32 -7.43 3.44 0.01
N SER A 33 -8.70 3.29 -0.38
CA SER A 33 -9.83 3.90 0.31
C SER A 33 -11.12 3.14 0.03
N ASP A 34 -12.11 3.27 0.92
CA ASP A 34 -13.47 2.76 0.69
C ASP A 34 -14.28 3.56 -0.32
N ARG A 35 -13.82 4.78 -0.61
CA ARG A 35 -14.39 5.62 -1.67
C ARG A 35 -13.77 5.25 -3.01
N PHE A 36 -14.53 5.47 -4.08
CA PHE A 36 -14.02 5.31 -5.43
C PHE A 36 -12.98 6.39 -5.70
N VAL A 37 -11.71 5.98 -5.70
CA VAL A 37 -10.57 6.83 -6.01
C VAL A 37 -10.20 6.58 -7.46
N THR A 38 -10.39 7.58 -8.32
CA THR A 38 -9.92 7.55 -9.72
C THR A 38 -8.46 7.94 -9.82
N ASP A 39 -8.00 8.82 -8.93
CA ASP A 39 -6.62 9.31 -8.94
C ASP A 39 -5.97 9.14 -7.55
N PRO A 40 -4.99 8.23 -7.41
CA PRO A 40 -4.34 7.95 -6.14
C PRO A 40 -3.48 9.12 -5.63
N THR A 41 -3.06 10.05 -6.50
CA THR A 41 -2.23 11.21 -6.10
C THR A 41 -3.01 12.25 -5.29
N GLN A 42 -4.34 12.23 -5.36
CA GLN A 42 -5.20 13.08 -4.55
C GLN A 42 -5.27 12.65 -3.08
N VAL A 43 -5.11 11.35 -2.82
CA VAL A 43 -5.18 10.76 -1.48
C VAL A 43 -3.81 10.49 -0.88
N ILE A 44 -2.81 10.23 -1.73
CA ILE A 44 -1.46 9.87 -1.32
C ILE A 44 -0.42 10.67 -2.08
N ARG A 45 0.65 11.04 -1.38
CA ARG A 45 1.82 11.71 -1.93
C ARG A 45 3.05 10.81 -1.88
N LEU A 46 3.95 11.02 -2.83
CA LEU A 46 5.30 10.45 -2.79
C LEU A 46 6.01 10.88 -1.50
N HIS A 47 6.75 9.95 -0.89
CA HIS A 47 7.45 10.12 0.38
C HIS A 47 6.54 10.38 1.59
N GLN A 48 5.24 10.17 1.47
CA GLN A 48 4.32 10.27 2.59
C GLN A 48 4.42 9.03 3.49
N HIS A 49 4.43 9.25 4.80
CA HIS A 49 4.28 8.17 5.79
C HIS A 49 2.83 7.72 5.85
N VAL A 50 2.60 6.43 5.65
CA VAL A 50 1.28 5.81 5.62
C VAL A 50 1.26 4.59 6.53
N ARG A 51 0.08 4.28 7.07
CA ARG A 51 -0.16 3.03 7.81
C ARG A 51 -0.76 2.01 6.87
N VAL A 52 -0.17 0.82 6.85
CA VAL A 52 -0.52 -0.29 5.96
C VAL A 52 -0.63 -1.57 6.77
N CYS A 53 -1.55 -2.45 6.38
CA CYS A 53 -1.66 -3.80 6.89
C CYS A 53 -1.16 -4.79 5.82
N VAL A 54 -0.41 -5.80 6.26
CA VAL A 54 -0.06 -6.94 5.40
C VAL A 54 -1.30 -7.79 5.19
N VAL A 55 -1.71 -7.94 3.94
CA VAL A 55 -2.82 -8.83 3.54
C VAL A 55 -2.32 -10.15 3.02
N GLU A 56 -1.23 -10.13 2.25
CA GLU A 56 -0.71 -11.31 1.59
C GLU A 56 0.80 -11.20 1.44
N VAL A 57 1.51 -12.32 1.56
CA VAL A 57 2.96 -12.39 1.34
C VAL A 57 3.22 -13.51 0.36
N ASP A 58 3.65 -13.14 -0.84
CA ASP A 58 4.06 -14.08 -1.88
C ASP A 58 5.59 -14.16 -1.86
N MET A 59 6.12 -15.21 -1.23
CA MET A 59 7.57 -15.46 -1.16
C MET A 59 8.15 -15.93 -2.49
N HIS A 60 7.36 -16.55 -3.37
CA HIS A 60 7.82 -17.00 -4.68
C HIS A 60 8.10 -15.81 -5.61
N ARG A 61 7.18 -14.84 -5.61
CA ARG A 61 7.29 -13.62 -6.41
C ARG A 61 8.04 -12.51 -5.70
N LYS A 62 8.35 -12.68 -4.41
CA LYS A 62 8.87 -11.64 -3.51
C LYS A 62 7.98 -10.40 -3.61
N ARG A 63 6.70 -10.55 -3.30
CA ARG A 63 5.74 -9.43 -3.31
C ARG A 63 4.93 -9.47 -2.04
N ILE A 64 4.72 -8.29 -1.46
CA ILE A 64 3.91 -8.14 -0.27
C ILE A 64 2.67 -7.36 -0.68
N GLY A 65 1.51 -8.00 -0.57
CA GLY A 65 0.23 -7.35 -0.69
C GLY A 65 -0.03 -6.53 0.56
N LEU A 66 -0.22 -5.23 0.38
CA LEU A 66 -0.54 -4.30 1.45
C LEU A 66 -1.96 -3.74 1.24
N SER A 67 -2.62 -3.41 2.33
CA SER A 67 -3.88 -2.67 2.31
C SER A 67 -3.80 -1.47 3.24
N MET A 68 -4.33 -0.34 2.80
CA MET A 68 -4.53 0.84 3.64
C MET A 68 -5.94 0.90 4.22
N LYS A 69 -6.84 0.05 3.72
CA LYS A 69 -8.13 -0.17 4.36
C LYS A 69 -7.91 -0.87 5.69
N ASN A 70 -8.56 -0.34 6.72
CA ASN A 70 -8.56 -0.98 8.01
C ASN A 70 -9.42 -2.24 7.91
N ILE A 71 -8.78 -3.40 7.79
CA ILE A 71 -9.45 -4.70 7.87
C ILE A 71 -9.72 -5.00 9.34
N LYS A 72 -10.47 -4.12 10.00
CA LYS A 72 -11.10 -4.42 11.27
C LYS A 72 -12.50 -4.89 10.94
N GLN A 73 -12.65 -6.22 10.90
CA GLN A 73 -13.91 -6.87 11.26
C GLN A 73 -14.14 -6.65 12.75
#